data_AF-A0A1F8NBH3-F1
#
_entry.id   AF-A0A1F8NBH3-F1
#
_cell.length_a   1.000
_cell.length_b   1.000
_cell.length_c   1.000
_cell.angle_alpha   90.00
_cell.angle_beta   90.00
_cell.angle_gamma   90.00
#
_symmetry.space_group_name_H-M   'P 1'
#
loop_
_entity.id
_entity.type
_entity.pdbx_description
1 polymer ?
#
loop_
_entity_poly.entity_id
_entity_poly.type
_entity_poly.pdbx_seq_one_letter_code
_entity_poly.pdbx_strand_id
1 'polypeptide(L)'
;MNDLDPIIARLQNLHPFNIYQVSPATGEVAPWFEVTGGIVQDLVLRDDRLHEQVQTIAAQVMHWGRLAAQAKRVWEITERHYRIWRDRTVLTLLDPATKPADWKKPTEKQVDGTIRILPEYTTHYQDQERAEEAYNAAMAILDGFRAKRDMIKAAVQRATEGSAPRLAV
;
A
#
# COMPACT_ATOMS: atom_id res chain seq x y z
N MET A 1 12.75 -5.62 23.07
CA MET A 1 11.39 -5.79 22.52
C MET A 1 11.56 -6.19 21.07
N ASN A 2 10.79 -7.15 20.58
CA ASN A 2 10.92 -7.64 19.20
C ASN A 2 10.19 -6.65 18.27
N ASP A 3 10.91 -5.87 17.47
CA ASP A 3 10.34 -4.82 16.59
C ASP A 3 9.38 -5.39 15.54
N LEU A 4 9.37 -6.71 15.36
CA LEU A 4 8.47 -7.46 14.48
C LEU A 4 7.10 -7.74 15.10
N ASP A 5 6.95 -7.82 16.42
CA ASP A 5 5.69 -8.23 17.06
C ASP A 5 4.53 -7.25 16.78
N PRO A 6 4.72 -5.91 16.83
CA PRO A 6 3.65 -4.97 16.50
C PRO A 6 3.23 -5.05 15.02
N ILE A 7 4.20 -5.33 14.12
CA ILE A 7 3.96 -5.45 12.68
C ILE A 7 3.19 -6.75 12.40
N ILE A 8 3.62 -7.86 13.01
CA ILE A 8 2.93 -9.15 12.92
C ILE A 8 1.49 -9.03 13.44
N ALA A 9 1.27 -8.40 14.61
CA ALA A 9 -0.05 -8.21 15.17
C ALA A 9 -0.97 -7.40 14.22
N ARG A 10 -0.43 -6.39 13.54
CA ARG A 10 -1.17 -5.61 12.53
C ARG A 10 -1.52 -6.44 11.29
N LEU A 11 -0.64 -7.37 10.89
CA LEU A 11 -0.82 -8.19 9.70
C LEU A 11 -1.61 -9.49 9.96
N GLN A 12 -1.77 -9.92 11.22
CA GLN A 12 -2.54 -11.13 11.59
C GLN A 12 -4.03 -11.02 11.24
N ASN A 13 -4.59 -9.81 11.30
CA ASN A 13 -5.99 -9.55 10.95
C ASN A 13 -6.15 -9.03 9.52
N LEU A 14 -5.10 -9.10 8.70
CA LEU A 14 -5.15 -8.58 7.36
C LEU A 14 -6.04 -9.49 6.49
N HIS A 15 -7.14 -8.94 5.99
CA HIS A 15 -7.91 -9.60 4.95
C HIS A 15 -7.07 -9.68 3.67
N PRO A 16 -7.26 -10.72 2.83
CA PRO A 16 -6.60 -10.78 1.54
C PRO A 16 -6.86 -9.50 0.74
N PHE A 17 -5.82 -8.93 0.16
CA PHE A 17 -5.91 -7.70 -0.61
C PHE A 17 -5.08 -7.81 -1.88
N ASN A 18 -5.43 -7.01 -2.88
CA ASN A 18 -4.72 -6.99 -4.14
C ASN A 18 -3.75 -5.82 -4.21
N ILE A 19 -2.54 -6.09 -4.69
CA ILE A 19 -1.71 -5.08 -5.34
C ILE A 19 -2.21 -4.95 -6.76
N TYR A 20 -2.52 -3.71 -7.12
CA TYR A 20 -3.02 -3.37 -8.44
C TYR A 20 -1.86 -2.99 -9.38
N GLN A 21 -2.11 -3.08 -10.68
CA GLN A 21 -1.24 -2.57 -11.72
C GLN A 21 -2.01 -1.56 -12.57
N VAL A 22 -1.29 -0.54 -13.05
CA VAL A 22 -1.80 0.35 -14.09
C VAL A 22 -1.33 -0.14 -15.45
N SER A 23 -2.28 -0.38 -16.35
CA SER A 23 -2.04 -0.63 -17.76
C SER A 23 -1.32 0.58 -18.38
N PRO A 24 -0.10 0.43 -18.93
CA PRO A 24 0.61 1.53 -19.57
C PRO A 24 -0.12 2.07 -20.80
N ALA A 25 -0.92 1.23 -21.46
CA ALA A 25 -1.60 1.56 -22.71
C ALA A 25 -2.94 2.25 -22.49
N THR A 26 -3.72 1.82 -21.49
CA THR A 26 -5.09 2.30 -21.25
C THR A 26 -5.23 3.17 -20.01
N GLY A 27 -4.24 3.16 -19.11
CA GLY A 27 -4.34 3.82 -17.81
C GLY A 27 -5.30 3.12 -16.84
N GLU A 28 -5.86 1.98 -17.23
CA GLU A 28 -6.77 1.19 -16.40
C GLU A 28 -6.04 0.50 -15.25
N VAL A 29 -6.72 0.42 -14.11
CA VAL A 29 -6.22 -0.22 -12.89
C VAL A 29 -6.84 -1.61 -12.80
N ALA A 30 -6.01 -2.65 -12.67
CA ALA A 30 -6.46 -4.03 -12.52
C ALA A 30 -5.70 -4.76 -11.40
N PRO A 31 -6.31 -5.75 -10.73
CA PRO A 31 -5.60 -6.63 -9.80
C PRO A 31 -4.43 -7.34 -10.50
N TRP A 32 -3.28 -7.40 -9.84
CA TRP A 32 -2.08 -8.04 -10.40
C TRP A 32 -1.46 -9.07 -9.46
N PHE A 33 -1.49 -8.81 -8.15
CA PHE A 33 -0.92 -9.72 -7.16
C PHE A 33 -1.79 -9.77 -5.91
N GLU A 34 -2.26 -10.96 -5.54
CA GLU A 34 -3.02 -11.16 -4.31
C GLU A 34 -2.07 -11.44 -3.14
N VAL A 35 -2.23 -10.67 -2.06
CA VAL A 35 -1.52 -10.86 -0.81
C VAL A 35 -2.46 -11.58 0.17
N THR A 36 -2.01 -12.71 0.69
CA THR A 36 -2.75 -13.51 1.66
C THR A 36 -2.10 -13.44 3.05
N GLY A 37 -2.81 -13.91 4.07
CA GLY A 37 -2.29 -14.00 5.44
C GLY A 37 -1.05 -14.90 5.60
N GLY A 38 -0.69 -15.68 4.57
CA GLY A 38 0.56 -16.45 4.54
C GLY A 38 1.81 -15.58 4.74
N ILE A 39 1.74 -14.29 4.38
CA ILE A 39 2.84 -13.34 4.56
C ILE A 39 3.31 -13.20 6.02
N VAL A 40 2.41 -13.43 6.98
CA VAL A 40 2.75 -13.40 8.40
C VAL A 40 3.75 -14.49 8.75
N GLN A 41 3.61 -15.68 8.15
CA GLN A 41 4.53 -16.79 8.40
C GLN A 41 5.93 -16.49 7.86
N ASP A 42 6.00 -15.76 6.74
CA ASP A 42 7.26 -15.35 6.11
C ASP A 42 7.99 -14.26 6.90
N LEU A 43 7.29 -13.50 7.74
CA LEU A 43 7.86 -12.45 8.59
C LEU A 43 8.46 -13.00 9.90
N VAL A 44 8.12 -14.23 10.30
CA VAL A 44 8.67 -14.84 11.53
C VAL A 44 10.15 -15.18 11.35
N LEU A 45 10.98 -14.77 12.31
CA LEU A 45 12.37 -15.23 12.42
C LEU A 45 12.39 -16.66 12.97
N ARG A 46 13.03 -17.57 12.24
CA ARG A 46 13.17 -18.98 12.64
C ARG A 46 14.65 -19.35 12.81
N ASP A 47 15.07 -19.69 14.03
CA ASP A 47 16.50 -19.97 14.31
C ASP A 47 16.99 -21.23 13.59
N ASP A 48 16.14 -22.26 13.45
CA ASP A 48 16.43 -23.51 12.73
C ASP A 48 16.63 -23.32 11.22
N ARG A 49 16.21 -22.17 10.67
CA ARG A 49 16.34 -21.82 9.25
C ARG A 49 17.07 -20.50 9.04
N LEU A 50 17.93 -20.10 9.98
CA LEU A 50 18.59 -18.80 9.91
C LEU A 50 19.42 -18.65 8.61
N HIS A 51 20.12 -19.72 8.19
CA HIS A 51 20.93 -19.71 6.98
C HIS A 51 20.11 -19.43 5.70
N GLU A 52 18.98 -20.10 5.53
CA GLU A 52 18.07 -19.88 4.40
C GLU A 52 17.53 -18.45 4.41
N GLN A 53 17.12 -17.95 5.58
CA GLN A 53 16.58 -16.60 5.72
C GLN A 53 17.61 -15.52 5.42
N VAL A 54 18.88 -15.72 5.76
CA VAL A 54 19.98 -14.81 5.38
C VAL A 54 20.09 -14.70 3.85
N GLN A 55 19.96 -15.82 3.13
CA GLN A 55 20.07 -15.84 1.68
C GLN A 55 18.88 -15.14 0.99
N THR A 56 17.68 -15.28 1.53
CA THR A 56 16.46 -14.80 0.87
C THR A 56 16.01 -13.40 1.29
N ILE A 57 16.45 -12.89 2.46
CA ILE A 57 15.90 -11.64 3.03
C ILE A 57 16.12 -10.42 2.13
N ALA A 58 17.26 -10.32 1.45
CA ALA A 58 17.52 -9.22 0.53
C ALA A 58 16.55 -9.25 -0.66
N ALA A 59 16.27 -10.43 -1.21
CA ALA A 59 15.31 -10.61 -2.30
C ALA A 59 13.89 -10.26 -1.85
N GLN A 60 13.50 -10.61 -0.62
CA GLN A 60 12.19 -10.26 -0.05
C GLN A 60 12.02 -8.75 0.10
N VAL A 61 13.02 -8.05 0.66
CA VAL A 61 13.01 -6.59 0.78
C VAL A 61 12.91 -5.91 -0.60
N MET A 62 13.67 -6.39 -1.59
CA MET A 62 13.59 -5.86 -2.96
C MET A 62 12.25 -6.14 -3.64
N HIS A 63 11.69 -7.33 -3.45
CA HIS A 63 10.39 -7.71 -3.99
C HIS A 63 9.28 -6.81 -3.44
N TRP A 64 9.17 -6.71 -2.11
CA TRP A 64 8.16 -5.85 -1.47
C TRP A 64 8.40 -4.36 -1.69
N GLY A 65 9.66 -3.94 -1.85
CA GLY A 65 9.99 -2.57 -2.28
C GLY A 65 9.39 -2.23 -3.65
N ARG A 66 9.43 -3.16 -4.60
CA ARG A 66 8.79 -2.99 -5.91
C ARG A 66 7.27 -2.99 -5.80
N LEU A 67 6.69 -3.91 -5.02
CA LEU A 67 5.23 -3.97 -4.82
C LEU A 67 4.69 -2.68 -4.18
N ALA A 68 5.36 -2.15 -3.15
CA ALA A 68 4.96 -0.91 -2.50
C ALA A 68 5.08 0.30 -3.44
N ALA A 69 6.13 0.38 -4.25
CA ALA A 69 6.29 1.43 -5.25
C ALA A 69 5.19 1.38 -6.33
N GLN A 70 4.81 0.18 -6.76
CA GLN A 70 3.72 -0.02 -7.70
C GLN A 70 2.37 0.37 -7.11
N ALA A 71 2.07 -0.06 -5.88
CA ALA A 71 0.84 0.31 -5.18
C ALA A 71 0.75 1.84 -4.98
N LYS A 72 1.86 2.50 -4.64
CA LYS A 72 1.93 3.96 -4.55
C LYS A 72 1.57 4.63 -5.87
N ARG A 73 2.13 4.14 -6.98
CA ARG A 73 1.82 4.67 -8.31
C ARG A 73 0.35 4.52 -8.67
N VAL A 74 -0.27 3.38 -8.32
CA VAL A 74 -1.72 3.19 -8.52
C VAL A 74 -2.49 4.22 -7.71
N TRP A 75 -2.17 4.37 -6.42
CA TRP A 75 -2.83 5.34 -5.54
C TRP A 75 -2.76 6.77 -6.10
N GLU A 76 -1.57 7.22 -6.51
CA GLU A 76 -1.37 8.55 -7.13
C GLU A 76 -2.18 8.73 -8.43
N ILE A 77 -2.27 7.68 -9.25
CA ILE A 77 -3.05 7.72 -10.51
C ILE A 77 -4.54 7.77 -10.23
N THR A 78 -5.04 6.94 -9.30
CA THR A 78 -6.45 6.95 -8.90
C THR A 78 -6.83 8.29 -8.27
N GLU A 79 -5.95 8.87 -7.45
CA GLU A 79 -6.16 10.20 -6.89
C GLU A 79 -6.25 11.26 -7.99
N ARG A 80 -5.34 11.20 -8.96
CA ARG A 80 -5.36 12.11 -10.12
C ARG A 80 -6.63 11.95 -10.95
N HIS A 81 -7.09 10.73 -11.21
CA HIS A 81 -8.32 10.48 -11.96
C HIS A 81 -9.54 11.07 -11.26
N TYR A 82 -9.67 10.89 -9.94
CA TYR A 82 -10.71 11.53 -9.16
C TYR A 82 -10.66 13.05 -9.25
N ARG A 83 -9.47 13.67 -9.11
CA ARG A 83 -9.31 15.13 -9.23
C ARG A 83 -9.77 15.63 -10.60
N ILE A 84 -9.33 14.98 -11.68
CA ILE A 84 -9.74 15.33 -13.05
C ILE A 84 -11.27 15.22 -13.23
N TRP A 85 -11.87 14.12 -12.74
CA TRP A 85 -13.31 13.93 -12.80
C TRP A 85 -14.05 15.00 -11.98
N ARG A 86 -13.61 15.26 -10.74
CA ARG A 86 -14.20 16.28 -9.86
C ARG A 86 -14.15 17.64 -10.52
N ASP A 87 -12.99 18.07 -11.02
CA ASP A 87 -12.81 19.38 -11.62
C ASP A 87 -13.71 19.56 -12.86
N ARG A 88 -13.80 18.53 -13.72
CA ARG A 88 -14.72 18.54 -14.88
C ARG A 88 -16.18 18.62 -14.48
N THR A 89 -16.55 17.90 -13.42
CA THR A 89 -17.92 17.89 -12.89
C THR A 89 -18.27 19.25 -12.28
N VAL A 90 -17.38 19.84 -11.49
CA VAL A 90 -17.52 21.19 -10.94
C VAL A 90 -17.72 22.21 -12.05
N LEU A 91 -16.91 22.16 -13.11
CA LEU A 91 -17.05 23.07 -14.26
C LEU A 91 -18.42 22.94 -14.94
N THR A 92 -18.90 21.70 -15.11
CA THR A 92 -20.21 21.44 -15.74
C THR A 92 -21.37 21.93 -14.87
N LEU A 93 -21.24 21.85 -13.54
CA LEU A 93 -22.24 22.36 -12.60
C LEU A 93 -22.22 23.90 -12.51
N LEU A 94 -21.04 24.52 -12.59
CA LEU A 94 -20.88 25.97 -12.50
C LEU A 94 -21.21 26.71 -13.80
N ASP A 95 -21.01 26.07 -14.95
CA ASP A 95 -21.25 26.66 -16.26
C ASP A 95 -21.81 25.60 -17.24
N PRO A 96 -23.10 25.26 -17.12
CA PRO A 96 -23.71 24.25 -17.99
C PRO A 96 -23.83 24.78 -19.43
N ALA A 97 -23.68 23.88 -20.40
CA ALA A 97 -23.79 24.20 -21.83
C ALA A 97 -25.14 24.81 -22.24
N THR A 98 -26.20 24.58 -21.45
CA THR A 98 -27.51 25.21 -21.62
C THR A 98 -27.97 25.73 -20.28
N LYS A 99 -28.18 27.05 -20.19
CA LYS A 99 -28.67 27.71 -18.97
C LYS A 99 -30.20 27.84 -19.06
N PRO A 100 -30.96 27.20 -18.14
CA PRO A 100 -32.38 27.47 -17.99
C PRO A 100 -32.66 28.96 -17.76
N ALA A 101 -33.88 29.40 -18.08
CA ALA A 101 -34.28 30.81 -17.94
C ALA A 101 -34.18 31.34 -16.49
N ASP A 102 -34.25 30.46 -15.50
CA ASP A 102 -34.17 30.73 -14.07
C ASP A 102 -32.82 30.34 -13.45
N TRP A 103 -31.80 30.08 -14.28
CA TRP A 103 -30.50 29.64 -13.81
C TRP A 103 -29.85 30.63 -12.84
N LYS A 104 -29.55 30.16 -11.64
CA LYS A 104 -28.72 30.85 -10.66
C LYS A 104 -27.45 30.06 -10.45
N LYS A 105 -26.31 30.75 -10.41
CA LYS A 105 -25.02 30.13 -10.15
C LYS A 105 -25.07 29.38 -8.80
N PRO A 106 -24.78 28.07 -8.76
CA PRO A 106 -24.80 27.33 -7.51
C PRO A 106 -23.66 27.77 -6.60
N THR A 107 -23.91 27.73 -5.29
CA THR A 107 -22.90 27.92 -4.25
C THR A 107 -21.96 26.73 -4.16
N GLU A 108 -20.77 26.92 -3.59
CA GLU A 108 -19.79 25.84 -3.37
C GLU A 108 -20.40 24.65 -2.61
N LYS A 109 -21.19 24.92 -1.56
CA LYS A 109 -21.89 23.88 -0.78
C LYS A 109 -22.88 23.07 -1.63
N GLN A 110 -23.57 23.72 -2.57
CA GLN A 110 -24.50 23.02 -3.48
C GLN A 110 -23.75 22.16 -4.49
N VAL A 111 -22.61 22.65 -5.00
CA VAL A 111 -21.75 21.89 -5.91
C VAL A 111 -21.19 20.65 -5.22
N ASP A 112 -20.60 20.80 -4.03
CA ASP A 112 -20.06 19.66 -3.27
C ASP A 112 -21.17 18.68 -2.85
N GLY A 113 -22.34 19.18 -2.46
CA GLY A 113 -23.51 18.33 -2.15
C GLY A 113 -23.98 17.54 -3.37
N THR A 114 -23.99 18.17 -4.55
CA THR A 114 -24.39 17.52 -5.81
C THR A 114 -23.36 16.47 -6.23
N ILE A 115 -22.07 16.75 -6.11
CA ILE A 115 -21.00 15.80 -6.45
C ILE A 115 -21.13 14.52 -5.64
N ARG A 116 -21.42 14.61 -4.34
CA ARG A 116 -21.52 13.45 -3.43
C ARG A 116 -22.69 12.51 -3.73
N ILE A 117 -23.73 13.00 -4.42
CA ILE A 117 -24.89 12.17 -4.80
C ILE A 117 -24.74 11.57 -6.21
N LEU A 118 -23.69 11.95 -6.96
CA LEU A 118 -23.41 11.36 -8.26
C LEU A 118 -22.95 9.90 -8.08
N PRO A 119 -23.46 8.95 -8.89
CA PRO A 119 -23.06 7.54 -8.81
C PRO A 119 -21.54 7.34 -8.91
N GLU A 120 -20.87 8.12 -9.76
CA GLU A 120 -19.43 8.06 -10.01
C GLU A 120 -18.60 8.44 -8.78
N TYR A 121 -19.14 9.26 -7.88
CA TYR A 121 -18.46 9.65 -6.64
C TYR A 121 -18.11 8.44 -5.79
N THR A 122 -19.07 7.53 -5.63
CA THR A 122 -18.89 6.32 -4.82
C THR A 122 -17.81 5.42 -5.40
N THR A 123 -17.82 5.23 -6.72
CA THR A 123 -16.80 4.44 -7.42
C THR A 123 -15.41 5.04 -7.24
N HIS A 124 -15.24 6.34 -7.48
CA HIS A 124 -13.95 7.00 -7.31
C HIS A 124 -13.44 6.95 -5.87
N TYR A 125 -14.34 7.14 -4.89
CA TYR A 125 -14.00 7.05 -3.48
C TYR A 125 -13.52 5.64 -3.10
N GLN A 126 -14.25 4.61 -3.52
CA GLN A 126 -13.89 3.21 -3.28
C GLN A 126 -12.58 2.82 -3.99
N ASP A 127 -12.31 3.35 -5.18
CA ASP A 127 -11.05 3.11 -5.88
C ASP A 127 -9.87 3.72 -5.14
N GLN A 128 -10.04 4.95 -4.62
CA GLN A 128 -9.02 5.62 -3.83
C GLN A 128 -8.72 4.89 -2.53
N GLU A 129 -9.77 4.55 -1.77
CA GLU A 129 -9.65 3.84 -0.49
C GLU A 129 -8.93 2.50 -0.66
N ARG A 130 -9.32 1.71 -1.68
CA ARG A 130 -8.66 0.43 -2.00
C ARG A 130 -7.19 0.60 -2.41
N ALA A 131 -6.87 1.61 -3.21
CA ALA A 131 -5.50 1.85 -3.64
C ALA A 131 -4.61 2.34 -2.47
N GLU A 132 -5.16 3.19 -1.60
CA GLU A 132 -4.49 3.65 -0.38
C GLU A 132 -4.24 2.50 0.59
N GLU A 133 -5.26 1.67 0.85
CA GLU A 133 -5.13 0.50 1.72
C GLU A 133 -4.08 -0.48 1.19
N ALA A 134 -4.09 -0.77 -0.11
CA ALA A 134 -3.11 -1.64 -0.75
C ALA A 134 -1.68 -1.10 -0.61
N TYR A 135 -1.48 0.22 -0.76
CA TYR A 135 -0.18 0.85 -0.55
C TYR A 135 0.26 0.76 0.92
N ASN A 136 -0.62 1.11 1.85
CA ASN A 136 -0.33 1.08 3.29
C ASN A 136 0.01 -0.34 3.78
N ALA A 137 -0.71 -1.34 3.29
CA ALA A 137 -0.44 -2.75 3.60
C ALA A 137 0.89 -3.22 2.99
N ALA A 138 1.18 -2.90 1.73
CA ALA A 138 2.46 -3.24 1.09
C ALA A 138 3.66 -2.60 1.80
N MET A 139 3.52 -1.34 2.25
CA MET A 139 4.54 -0.66 3.05
C MET A 139 4.75 -1.31 4.41
N ALA A 140 3.68 -1.68 5.12
CA ALA A 140 3.79 -2.39 6.39
C ALA A 140 4.53 -3.73 6.25
N ILE A 141 4.28 -4.47 5.17
CA ILE A 141 4.98 -5.73 4.89
C ILE A 141 6.46 -5.47 4.57
N LEU A 142 6.77 -4.46 3.76
CA LEU A 142 8.15 -4.05 3.48
C LEU A 142 8.92 -3.69 4.76
N ASP A 143 8.30 -2.91 5.64
CA ASP A 143 8.91 -2.54 6.92
C ASP A 143 9.08 -3.76 7.83
N GLY A 144 8.14 -4.72 7.79
CA GLY A 144 8.31 -6.03 8.42
C GLY A 144 9.55 -6.79 7.93
N PHE A 145 9.79 -6.87 6.63
CA PHE A 145 11.00 -7.52 6.10
C PHE A 145 12.28 -6.74 6.39
N ARG A 146 12.23 -5.42 6.48
CA ARG A 146 13.37 -4.60 6.91
C ARG A 146 13.72 -4.86 8.38
N ALA A 147 12.71 -4.89 9.26
CA ALA A 147 12.89 -5.27 10.66
C ALA A 147 13.45 -6.69 10.79
N LYS A 148 12.90 -7.64 10.02
CA LYS A 148 13.40 -9.03 9.96
C LYS A 148 14.88 -9.09 9.56
N ARG A 149 15.29 -8.34 8.53
CA ARG A 149 16.70 -8.25 8.11
C ARG A 149 17.60 -7.78 9.25
N ASP A 150 17.18 -6.76 9.98
CA ASP A 150 18.00 -6.17 11.04
C ASP A 150 18.11 -7.12 12.24
N MET A 151 17.05 -7.87 12.54
CA MET A 151 17.11 -8.98 13.50
C MET A 151 18.00 -10.13 13.06
N ILE A 152 17.95 -10.54 11.78
CA ILE A 152 18.84 -11.57 11.23
C ILE A 152 20.30 -11.14 11.41
N LYS A 153 20.63 -9.88 11.09
CA LYS A 153 21.99 -9.35 11.30
C LYS A 153 22.42 -9.45 12.77
N ALA A 154 21.55 -9.06 13.70
CA ALA A 154 21.82 -9.17 15.13
C ALA A 154 22.00 -10.64 15.57
N ALA A 155 21.20 -11.56 15.04
CA ALA A 155 21.31 -12.99 15.34
C ALA A 155 22.63 -13.59 14.83
N VAL A 156 23.03 -13.26 13.59
CA VAL A 156 24.31 -13.67 13.01
C VAL A 156 25.49 -13.10 13.81
N GLN A 157 25.43 -11.82 14.22
CA GLN A 157 26.46 -11.20 15.02
C GLN A 157 26.64 -11.91 16.37
N ARG A 158 25.53 -12.19 17.09
CA ARG A 158 25.56 -12.96 18.35
C ARG A 158 26.14 -14.37 18.18
N ALA A 159 25.77 -15.06 17.10
CA ALA A 159 26.33 -16.39 16.80
C ALA A 159 27.84 -16.33 16.56
N THR A 160 28.32 -15.26 15.92
CA THR A 160 29.75 -15.03 15.66
C THR A 160 30.50 -14.70 16.95
N GLU A 161 29.96 -13.82 17.80
CA GLU A 161 30.53 -13.43 19.10
C GLU A 161 30.55 -14.59 20.09
N GLY A 162 29.50 -15.42 20.11
CA GLY A 162 29.43 -16.63 20.94
C GLY A 162 30.37 -17.75 20.49
N SER A 163 30.76 -17.76 19.21
CA SER A 163 31.71 -18.72 18.64
C SER A 163 33.17 -18.24 18.68
N ALA A 164 33.41 -16.98 19.07
CA ALA A 164 34.76 -16.45 19.20
C ALA A 164 35.49 -17.15 20.36
N PRO A 165 36.70 -17.73 20.15
CA PRO A 165 37.46 -18.32 21.24
C PRO A 165 37.76 -17.23 22.28
N ARG A 166 37.23 -17.40 23.48
CA ARG A 166 37.57 -16.52 24.61
C ARG A 166 39.06 -16.74 24.91
N LEU A 167 39.90 -15.80 24.51
CA LEU A 167 41.27 -15.70 25.03
C LEU A 167 41.13 -15.44 26.53
N ALA A 168 41.19 -16.52 27.31
CA ALA A 168 41.39 -16.42 28.75
C ALA A 168 42.76 -15.78 28.96
N VAL A 169 42.76 -14.58 29.55
CA VAL A 169 43.96 -13.93 30.09
C VAL A 169 44.11 -14.36 31.54
#